data_AF-E9I2U7-F1
#
_entry.id   AF-E9I2U7-F1
#
_cell.length_a   1.000
_cell.length_b   1.000
_cell.length_c   1.000
_cell.angle_alpha   90.00
_cell.angle_beta   90.00
_cell.angle_gamma   90.00
#
_symmetry.space_group_name_H-M   'P 1'
#
loop_
_entity.id
_entity.type
_entity.pdbx_description
1 polymer ?
#
loop_
_entity_poly.entity_id
_entity_poly.type
_entity_poly.pdbx_seq_one_letter_code
_entity_poly.pdbx_strand_id
1 'polypeptide(L)' 'MAENEVQDNQPLRAIAHLPKFDGTNHREWNFEIDLVFQHHDLKDVVLGNEVFPEE' A
#
# COMPACT_ATOMS: atom_id res chain seq x y z
N MET A 1 -28.97 -20.23 3.15
CA MET A 1 -27.56 -19.97 3.47
C MET A 1 -26.91 -19.61 2.15
N ALA A 2 -26.82 -18.31 1.85
CA ALA A 2 -26.22 -17.85 0.61
C ALA A 2 -24.72 -17.75 0.84
N GLU A 3 -24.02 -18.78 0.40
CA GLU A 3 -22.58 -18.76 0.18
C GLU A 3 -22.32 -17.74 -0.94
N ASN A 4 -22.09 -16.48 -0.57
CA ASN A 4 -21.68 -15.48 -1.53
C ASN A 4 -20.22 -15.78 -1.86
N GLU A 5 -20.05 -16.45 -3.00
CA GLU A 5 -18.78 -16.65 -3.69
C GLU A 5 -17.96 -15.36 -3.58
N VAL A 6 -16.87 -15.43 -2.83
CA VAL A 6 -15.86 -14.38 -2.75
C VAL A 6 -15.34 -14.23 -4.16
N GLN A 7 -15.92 -13.30 -4.91
CA GLN A 7 -15.42 -12.89 -6.21
C GLN A 7 -13.94 -12.60 -6.01
N ASP A 8 -13.15 -13.37 -6.74
CA ASP A 8 -11.70 -13.36 -6.78
C ASP A 8 -11.23 -12.02 -7.38
N ASN A 9 -11.43 -10.94 -6.61
CA ASN A 9 -10.93 -9.60 -6.88
C ASN A 9 -9.46 -9.58 -6.47
N GLN A 10 -8.65 -10.26 -7.27
CA GLN A 10 -7.20 -10.40 -7.13
C GLN A 10 -6.39 -9.09 -7.04
N PRO A 11 -6.90 -7.86 -7.35
CA PRO A 11 -6.16 -6.63 -7.03
C PRO A 11 -6.18 -6.28 -5.53
N LEU A 12 -7.21 -6.67 -4.79
CA LEU A 12 -7.42 -6.22 -3.39
C LEU A 12 -6.59 -7.01 -2.38
N ARG A 13 -6.14 -8.24 -2.71
CA ARG A 13 -5.21 -9.01 -1.85
C ARG A 13 -3.87 -8.30 -1.68
N ALA A 14 -3.42 -7.57 -2.71
CA ALA A 14 -2.20 -6.77 -2.66
C ALA A 14 -2.33 -5.51 -1.79
N ILE A 15 -3.54 -5.13 -1.39
CA ILE A 15 -3.80 -3.93 -0.58
C ILE A 15 -4.18 -4.33 0.87
N ALA A 16 -4.52 -5.61 1.09
CA ALA A 16 -4.95 -6.11 2.39
C ALA A 16 -3.89 -6.00 3.49
N HIS A 17 -2.61 -5.97 3.13
CA HIS A 17 -1.49 -5.81 4.05
C HIS A 17 -1.05 -4.35 4.23
N LEU A 18 -1.66 -3.40 3.52
CA LEU A 18 -1.34 -1.98 3.71
C LEU A 18 -1.98 -1.47 5.01
N PRO A 19 -1.22 -0.75 5.85
CA PRO A 19 -1.75 -0.14 7.06
C PRO A 19 -2.82 0.89 6.70
N LYS A 20 -4.01 0.75 7.30
CA LYS A 20 -5.15 1.64 7.07
C LYS A 20 -5.16 2.73 8.13
N PHE A 21 -5.42 3.97 7.72
CA PHE A 21 -5.55 5.06 8.66
C PHE A 21 -6.93 5.02 9.32
N ASP A 22 -6.97 4.88 10.64
CA ASP A 22 -8.21 4.80 11.41
C ASP A 22 -8.68 6.17 11.94
N GLY A 23 -7.96 7.24 11.61
CA GLY A 23 -8.23 8.60 12.10
C GLY A 23 -7.46 8.97 13.36
N THR A 24 -6.67 8.06 13.92
CA THR A 24 -5.85 8.28 15.12
C THR A 24 -4.38 7.96 14.86
N ASN A 25 -3.48 8.49 15.70
CA ASN A 25 -2.04 8.18 15.66
C ASN A 25 -1.40 8.27 14.26
N HIS A 26 -1.60 9.39 13.56
CA HIS A 26 -1.04 9.64 12.22
C HIS A 26 0.45 9.30 12.11
N ARG A 27 1.24 9.57 13.15
CA ARG A 27 2.67 9.28 13.18
C ARG A 27 2.97 7.78 13.04
N GLU A 28 2.20 6.93 13.71
CA GLU A 28 2.39 5.47 13.69
C GLU A 28 1.96 4.92 12.34
N TRP A 29 0.77 5.29 11.86
CA TRP A 29 0.29 4.93 10.52
C TRP A 29 1.28 5.36 9.42
N ASN A 30 1.80 6.59 9.50
CA ASN A 30 2.77 7.11 8.53
C ASN A 30 4.09 6.34 8.57
N PHE A 31 4.51 5.85 9.74
CA PHE A 31 5.70 5.01 9.85
C PHE A 31 5.47 3.63 9.24
N GLU A 32 4.35 2.98 9.53
CA GLU A 32 4.02 1.67 8.97
C GLU A 32 3.88 1.73 7.44
N ILE A 33 3.26 2.78 6.90
CA ILE A 33 3.09 2.90 5.45
C ILE A 33 4.42 3.22 4.75
N ASP A 34 5.30 4.00 5.38
CA ASP A 34 6.66 4.26 4.86
C ASP A 34 7.50 2.98 4.81
N LEU A 35 7.34 2.06 5.77
CA LEU A 35 8.00 0.74 5.73
C LEU A 35 7.55 -0.10 4.54
N VAL A 36 6.26 -0.09 4.20
CA VAL A 36 5.76 -0.77 3.00
C VAL A 36 6.39 -0.16 1.74
N PHE A 37 6.43 1.17 1.64
CA PHE A 37 7.04 1.82 0.48
C PHE A 37 8.52 1.51 0.34
N GLN A 38 9.27 1.40 1.44
CA GLN A 38 10.66 0.94 1.43
C GLN A 38 10.79 -0.51 0.99
N HIS A 39 9.93 -1.41 1.48
CA HIS A 39 10.01 -2.84 1.15
C HIS A 39 9.75 -3.13 -0.34
N HIS A 40 8.96 -2.29 -1.00
CA HIS A 40 8.59 -2.44 -2.40
C HIS A 40 9.35 -1.52 -3.35
N ASP A 41 10.38 -0.80 -2.86
CA ASP A 41 11.13 0.21 -3.64
C ASP A 41 10.22 1.29 -4.26
N LEU A 42 9.05 1.54 -3.65
CA LEU A 42 8.07 2.55 -4.09
C LEU A 42 8.31 3.91 -3.46
N LYS A 43 9.28 4.03 -2.55
CA LYS A 43 9.52 5.26 -1.78
C LYS A 43 9.81 6.46 -2.69
N ASP A 44 10.66 6.29 -3.68
CA ASP A 44 10.99 7.38 -4.60
C ASP A 44 9.82 7.72 -5.54
N VAL A 45 9.00 6.74 -5.91
CA VAL A 45 7.77 6.98 -6.69
C VAL A 45 6.75 7.78 -5.87
N VAL A 46 6.49 7.39 -4.62
CA VAL A 46 5.55 8.08 -3.73
C VAL A 46 6.02 9.51 -3.42
N LEU A 47 7.33 9.71 -3.31
CA LEU A 47 7.92 11.04 -3.08
C LEU A 47 8.06 11.87 -4.36
N GLY A 48 7.78 11.30 -5.55
CA GLY A 48 7.96 11.97 -6.84
C GLY A 48 9.43 12.22 -7.19
N ASN A 49 10.34 11.47 -6.57
CA ASN A 49 11.79 11.51 -6.80
C ASN A 49 12.25 10.43 -7.79
N GLU A 50 11.32 9.71 -8.43
CA GLU A 50 11.67 8.70 -9.41
C GLU A 50 12.53 9.33 -10.53
N VAL A 51 13.71 8.74 -10.74
CA VAL A 51 14.58 9.13 -11.84
C VAL A 51 14.15 8.31 -13.04
N PHE A 52 13.59 8.97 -14.06
CA PHE A 52 13.33 8.31 -15.33
C PHE A 52 14.66 7.81 -15.90
N PRO A 53 14.76 6.54 -16.33
CA PRO A 53 15.96 6.07 -17.00
C PRO A 53 16.21 6.91 -18.25
N GLU A 54 17.47 7.30 -18.48
CA GLU A 54 17.87 7.93 -19.73
C GLU A 54 17.64 6.90 -20.88
N GLU A 55 16.89 7.32 -21.91
CA GLU A 55 16.57 6.51 -23.12
C GLU A 55 17.82 6.04 -23.88
#